data_AF-J3HIB2-F1
#
_entry.id   AF-J3HIB2-F1
#
_cell.length_a   1.000
_cell.length_b   1.000
_cell.length_c   1.000
_cell.angle_alpha   90.00
_cell.angle_beta   90.00
_cell.angle_gamma   90.00
#
_symmetry.space_group_name_H-M   'P 1'
#
loop_
_entity.id
_entity.type
_entity.pdbx_description
1 polymer ?
#
loop_
_entity_poly.entity_id
_entity_poly.type
_entity_poly.pdbx_seq_one_letter_code
_entity_poly.pdbx_strand_id
1 'polypeptide(L)'
;TEIIQGKTTVAEASRAFDIPPSEIEEWVDEGRKGMENALRAKPLDVKEQYERQLKELQEAYGEAMLELRARKKLASLLGEEDK
;
A
#
# COMPACT_ATOMS: atom_id res chain seq x y z
N THR A 1 14.26 -12.09 18.27
CA THR A 1 13.42 -11.28 19.16
C THR A 1 14.11 -10.94 20.48
N GLU A 2 15.15 -11.66 20.90
CA GLU A 2 15.86 -11.41 22.17
C GLU A 2 16.43 -10.00 22.30
N ILE A 3 16.96 -9.42 21.22
CA ILE A 3 17.44 -8.02 21.20
C ILE A 3 16.31 -7.00 21.39
N ILE A 4 15.16 -7.19 20.74
CA ILE A 4 13.95 -6.34 20.93
C ILE A 4 13.36 -6.52 22.35
N GLN A 5 13.50 -7.72 22.92
CA GLN A 5 13.11 -8.04 24.30
C GLN A 5 14.14 -7.57 25.35
N GLY A 6 15.27 -6.99 24.94
CA GLY A 6 16.33 -6.52 25.85
C GLY A 6 17.17 -7.64 26.50
N LYS A 7 17.03 -8.88 26.05
CA LYS A 7 17.79 -10.05 26.56
C LYS A 7 19.19 -10.15 25.96
N THR A 8 19.38 -9.53 24.80
CA THR A 8 20.67 -9.46 24.10
C THR A 8 20.97 -8.00 23.84
N THR A 9 22.19 -7.57 24.15
CA THR A 9 22.65 -6.21 23.84
C THR A 9 23.08 -6.09 22.39
N VAL A 10 23.10 -4.86 21.86
CA VAL A 10 23.65 -4.56 20.52
C VAL A 10 25.08 -5.06 20.39
N ALA A 11 25.91 -4.88 21.42
CA ALA A 11 27.31 -5.31 21.42
C ALA A 11 27.49 -6.85 21.42
N GLU A 12 26.57 -7.60 22.03
CA GLU A 12 26.55 -9.06 21.96
C GLU A 12 26.13 -9.55 20.58
N ALA A 13 25.08 -8.94 20.01
CA ALA A 13 24.62 -9.28 18.66
C ALA A 13 25.68 -8.90 17.60
N SER A 14 26.32 -7.75 17.73
CA SER A 14 27.40 -7.30 16.84
C SER A 14 28.54 -8.31 16.80
N ARG A 15 28.99 -8.79 17.96
CA ARG A 15 30.06 -9.81 18.05
C ARG A 15 29.63 -11.17 17.53
N ALA A 16 28.39 -11.57 17.75
CA ALA A 16 27.88 -12.88 17.35
C ALA A 16 27.69 -13.00 15.82
N PHE A 17 27.31 -11.90 15.17
CA PHE A 17 26.98 -11.89 13.74
C PHE A 17 27.99 -11.14 12.87
N ASP A 18 29.03 -10.55 13.47
CA ASP A 18 30.04 -9.73 12.80
C ASP A 18 29.42 -8.55 12.02
N ILE A 19 28.40 -7.93 12.62
CA ILE A 19 27.66 -6.81 12.03
C ILE A 19 28.03 -5.54 12.83
N PRO A 20 28.25 -4.38 12.18
CA PRO A 20 28.47 -3.13 12.88
C PRO A 20 27.34 -2.82 13.88
N PRO A 21 27.66 -2.36 15.10
CA PRO A 21 26.65 -1.99 16.09
C PRO A 21 25.61 -0.99 15.56
N SER A 22 26.03 -0.04 14.72
CA SER A 22 25.16 0.97 14.11
C SER A 22 24.09 0.38 13.20
N GLU A 23 24.43 -0.66 12.44
CA GLU A 23 23.50 -1.33 11.53
C GLU A 23 22.46 -2.15 12.31
N ILE A 24 22.88 -2.78 13.41
CA ILE A 24 21.97 -3.46 14.33
C ILE A 24 21.02 -2.47 15.00
N GLU A 25 21.53 -1.31 15.45
CA GLU A 25 20.70 -0.25 16.04
C GLU A 25 19.66 0.27 15.04
N GLU A 26 20.07 0.52 13.79
CA GLU A 26 19.18 0.92 12.71
C GLU A 26 18.06 -0.11 12.49
N TRP A 27 18.39 -1.40 12.37
CA TRP A 27 17.38 -2.44 12.18
C TRP A 27 16.44 -2.61 13.38
N VAL A 28 16.94 -2.43 14.61
CA VAL A 28 16.10 -2.46 15.82
C VAL A 28 15.11 -1.30 15.82
N ASP A 29 15.57 -0.11 15.42
CA ASP A 29 14.72 1.09 15.31
C ASP A 29 13.69 0.96 14.20
N GLU A 30 14.07 0.45 13.03
CA GLU A 30 13.16 0.15 11.92
C GLU A 30 12.11 -0.89 12.33
N GLY A 31 12.53 -1.97 12.97
CA GLY A 31 11.64 -3.01 13.48
C GLY A 31 10.62 -2.45 14.49
N ARG A 32 11.07 -1.58 15.41
CA ARG A 32 10.19 -0.91 16.39
C ARG A 32 9.19 0.01 15.70
N LYS A 33 9.66 0.86 14.77
CA LYS A 33 8.78 1.75 13.98
C LYS A 33 7.77 0.96 13.16
N GLY A 34 8.18 -0.17 12.57
CA GLY A 34 7.30 -1.07 11.84
C GLY A 34 6.19 -1.66 12.73
N MET A 35 6.54 -2.09 13.94
CA MET A 35 5.56 -2.57 14.93
C MET A 35 4.59 -1.46 15.38
N GLU A 36 5.09 -0.26 15.68
CA GLU A 36 4.25 0.89 16.04
C GLU A 36 3.29 1.28 14.92
N ASN A 37 3.77 1.29 13.68
CA ASN A 37 2.94 1.56 12.51
C ASN A 37 1.89 0.46 12.30
N ALA A 38 2.24 -0.81 12.49
CA ALA A 38 1.30 -1.93 12.40
C ALA A 38 0.24 -1.91 13.52
N LEU A 39 0.59 -1.40 14.71
CA LEU A 39 -0.36 -1.20 15.80
C LEU A 39 -1.27 0.02 15.57
N ARG A 40 -0.75 1.08 14.94
CA ARG A 40 -1.49 2.30 14.62
C ARG A 40 -2.43 2.10 13.43
N ALA A 41 -1.96 1.43 12.39
CA ALA A 41 -2.78 1.08 11.24
C ALA A 41 -3.69 -0.07 11.66
N LYS A 42 -4.96 0.19 11.95
CA LYS A 42 -5.97 -0.87 12.02
C LYS A 42 -5.97 -1.59 10.66
N PRO A 43 -5.52 -2.85 10.57
CA PRO A 43 -5.31 -3.47 9.26
C PRO A 43 -6.61 -3.63 8.46
N LEU A 44 -7.74 -3.73 9.15
CA LEU A 44 -9.08 -3.71 8.56
C LEU A 44 -9.39 -2.37 7.88
N ASP A 45 -9.08 -1.24 8.54
CA ASP A 45 -9.33 0.10 8.00
C ASP A 45 -8.54 0.35 6.71
N VAL A 46 -7.29 -0.12 6.63
CA VAL A 46 -6.45 0.05 5.43
C VAL A 46 -7.01 -0.78 4.26
N LYS A 47 -7.38 -2.04 4.52
CA LYS A 47 -7.98 -2.90 3.49
C LYS A 47 -9.32 -2.34 3.01
N GLU A 48 -10.18 -1.90 3.92
CA GLU A 48 -11.47 -1.28 3.59
C GLU A 48 -11.30 0.01 2.78
N GLN A 49 -10.29 0.83 3.10
CA GLN A 49 -9.95 2.03 2.32
C GLN A 49 -9.54 1.68 0.90
N TYR A 50 -8.66 0.68 0.72
CA TYR A 50 -8.28 0.23 -0.61
C TYR A 50 -9.46 -0.33 -1.40
N GLU A 51 -10.30 -1.17 -0.78
CA GLU A 51 -11.50 -1.73 -1.42
C GLU A 51 -12.49 -0.63 -1.82
N ARG A 52 -12.66 0.40 -0.98
CA ARG A 52 -13.49 1.56 -1.29
C ARG A 52 -12.94 2.34 -2.48
N GLN A 53 -11.66 2.68 -2.48
CA GLN A 53 -11.02 3.40 -3.59
C GLN A 53 -11.12 2.61 -4.89
N LEU A 54 -10.95 1.28 -4.84
CA LEU A 54 -11.04 0.42 -6.00
C LEU A 54 -12.46 0.40 -6.57
N LYS A 55 -13.48 0.37 -5.70
CA LYS A 55 -14.88 0.41 -6.08
C LYS A 55 -15.26 1.75 -6.71
N GLU A 56 -14.89 2.87 -6.08
CA GLU A 56 -15.14 4.22 -6.62
C GLU A 56 -14.49 4.41 -8.00
N LEU A 57 -13.27 3.91 -8.18
CA LEU A 57 -12.59 3.94 -9.47
C LEU A 57 -13.29 3.08 -10.54
N GLN A 58 -13.75 1.88 -10.18
CA GLN A 58 -14.49 1.01 -11.09
C GLN A 58 -15.82 1.63 -11.52
N GLU A 59 -16.54 2.27 -10.60
CA GLU A 59 -17.80 2.96 -10.87
C GLU A 59 -17.58 4.13 -11.85
N ALA A 60 -16.63 5.01 -11.57
CA ALA A 60 -16.29 6.14 -12.45
C ALA A 60 -15.84 5.67 -13.85
N TYR A 61 -15.03 4.61 -13.92
CA TYR A 61 -14.62 4.03 -15.19
C TYR A 61 -15.80 3.44 -15.96
N GLY A 62 -16.71 2.74 -15.26
CA GLY A 62 -17.93 2.18 -15.84
C GLY A 62 -18.83 3.27 -16.43
N GLU A 63 -19.04 4.35 -15.70
CA GLU A 63 -19.82 5.51 -16.17
C GLU A 63 -19.20 6.14 -17.42
N ALA A 64 -17.89 6.41 -17.41
CA ALA A 64 -17.20 6.98 -18.56
C ALA A 64 -17.29 6.07 -19.81
N MET A 65 -17.20 4.76 -19.64
CA MET A 65 -17.34 3.80 -20.74
C MET A 65 -18.76 3.74 -21.30
N LEU A 66 -19.78 3.84 -20.43
CA LEU A 66 -21.18 3.93 -20.85
C LEU A 66 -21.44 5.22 -21.63
N GLU A 67 -20.92 6.35 -21.15
CA GLU A 67 -21.04 7.63 -21.84
C GLU A 67 -20.36 7.59 -23.22
N LEU A 68 -19.14 7.05 -23.30
CA LEU A 68 -18.44 6.87 -24.57
C LEU A 68 -19.25 6.01 -25.54
N ARG A 69 -19.85 4.91 -25.05
CA ARG A 69 -20.68 4.03 -25.87
C ARG A 69 -21.95 4.72 -26.36
N ALA A 70 -22.60 5.50 -25.50
CA ALA A 70 -23.79 6.28 -25.86
C ALA A 70 -23.46 7.32 -26.93
N ARG A 71 -22.35 8.06 -26.77
CA ARG A 71 -21.87 9.04 -27.76
C ARG A 71 -21.56 8.38 -29.11
N LYS A 72 -20.84 7.26 -29.12
CA LYS A 72 -20.56 6.50 -30.35
C LYS A 72 -21.84 6.03 -31.03
N LYS A 73 -22.80 5.51 -30.25
CA LYS A 73 -24.08 5.05 -30.81
C LYS A 73 -24.89 6.19 -31.40
N LEU A 74 -24.91 7.35 -30.74
CA LEU A 74 -25.57 8.55 -31.23
C LEU A 74 -24.94 9.05 -32.53
N ALA A 75 -23.60 9.15 -32.60
CA ALA A 75 -22.88 9.57 -33.81
C ALA A 75 -23.20 8.66 -35.01
N SER A 76 -23.21 7.34 -34.79
CA SER A 76 -23.59 6.37 -35.83
C SER A 76 -25.05 6.52 -36.28
N LEU A 77 -25.98 6.79 -35.34
CA LEU A 77 -27.40 7.04 -35.68
C LEU A 77 -27.61 8.37 -36.44
N LEU A 78 -26.76 9.37 -36.20
CA LEU A 78 -26.79 10.66 -36.89
C LEU A 78 -26.05 10.65 -38.23
N GLY A 79 -25.41 9.54 -38.61
CA GLY A 79 -24.66 9.41 -39.85
C GLY A 79 -23.40 10.29 -39.90
N GLU A 80 -22.87 10.67 -38.74
CA GLU A 80 -21.67 11.51 -38.63
C GLU A 80 -20.36 10.71 -38.83
N GLU A 81 -20.43 9.40 -39.10
CA GLU A 81 -19.27 8.54 -39.33
C GLU A 81 -18.55 8.79 -40.67
N ASP A 82 -19.13 9.58 -41.59
CA ASP A 82 -18.59 9.87 -42.94
C ASP A 82 -18.04 11.32 -43.13
N LYS A 83 -17.44 11.93 -42.09
CA LYS A 83 -16.66 13.18 -42.23
C LYS A 83 -15.21 13.05 -41.78
#